data_AF-A0A0F9MSK6-F1
#
_entry.id   AF-A0A0F9MSK6-F1
#
_cell.length_a   1.000
_cell.length_b   1.000
_cell.length_c   1.000
_cell.angle_alpha   90.00
_cell.angle_beta   90.00
_cell.angle_gamma   90.00
#
_symmetry.space_group_name_H-M   'P 1'
#
loop_
_entity.id
_entity.type
_entity.pdbx_description
1 polymer ?
#
loop_
_entity_poly.entity_id
_entity_poly.type
_entity_poly.pdbx_seq_one_letter_code
_entity_poly.pdbx_strand_id
1 'polypeptide(L)'
;PYFACRGYVSQSESWRAGQRIARQIGNGKEATVFHLGDHDPSGIDMTRDNRDRCEMFDALGVKVKRLALNMDQVDKWNPPPNPAKLTDSRCAKYMAEYGDESWELDALEPREIERLIERNIKKLVDMKAWKARAEEQARGQMLLGEVQDRWSEVVEFLDE
;
A
#
# COMPACT_ATOMS: atom_id res chain seq x y z
N PRO A 1 -6.35 -0.16 2.31
CA PRO A 1 -7.05 0.76 1.39
C PRO A 1 -6.18 0.94 0.14
N TYR A 2 -6.78 0.88 -1.05
CA TYR A 2 -6.08 1.19 -2.30
C TYR A 2 -6.37 2.65 -2.70
N PHE A 3 -5.39 3.30 -3.31
CA PHE A 3 -5.50 4.68 -3.77
C PHE A 3 -4.85 4.77 -5.14
N ALA A 4 -5.67 4.87 -6.18
CA ALA A 4 -5.19 4.92 -7.57
C ALA A 4 -4.85 6.35 -7.97
N CYS A 5 -3.64 6.55 -8.49
CA CYS A 5 -3.17 7.83 -9.02
C CYS A 5 -3.11 7.73 -10.55
N ARG A 6 -3.51 8.78 -11.27
CA ARG A 6 -3.30 8.91 -12.73
C ARG A 6 -2.30 10.06 -12.96
N GLY A 7 -1.06 9.85 -12.53
CA GLY A 7 -0.07 10.91 -12.36
C GLY A 7 -0.18 11.61 -11.01
N TYR A 8 0.28 12.87 -10.92
CA TYR A 8 0.22 13.65 -9.69
C TYR A 8 -1.24 13.83 -9.21
N VAL A 9 -1.44 13.57 -7.92
CA VAL A 9 -2.78 13.57 -7.31
C VAL A 9 -3.22 15.02 -7.03
N SER A 10 -4.53 15.27 -7.15
CA SER A 10 -5.10 16.58 -6.79
C SER A 10 -4.87 16.89 -5.31
N GLN A 11 -4.69 18.17 -4.98
CA GLN A 11 -4.43 18.57 -3.59
C GLN A 11 -5.53 18.14 -2.63
N SER A 12 -6.80 18.20 -3.05
CA SER A 12 -7.94 17.79 -2.23
C SER A 12 -7.91 16.30 -1.91
N GLU A 13 -7.55 15.45 -2.87
CA GLU A 13 -7.47 14.00 -2.66
C GLU A 13 -6.26 13.61 -1.80
N SER A 14 -5.10 14.25 -2.04
CA SER A 14 -3.92 14.11 -1.18
C SER A 14 -4.21 14.55 0.25
N TRP A 15 -4.94 15.66 0.44
CA TRP A 15 -5.35 16.13 1.76
C TRP A 15 -6.25 15.11 2.47
N ARG A 16 -7.30 14.61 1.79
CA ARG A 16 -8.19 13.57 2.35
C ARG A 16 -7.41 12.32 2.74
N ALA A 17 -6.44 11.91 1.94
CA ALA A 17 -5.57 10.77 2.26
C ALA A 17 -4.68 11.06 3.48
N GLY A 18 -4.01 12.22 3.50
CA GLY A 18 -3.16 12.67 4.59
C GLY A 18 -3.92 12.72 5.93
N GLN A 19 -5.11 13.30 5.97
CA GLN A 19 -5.93 13.38 7.18
C GLN A 19 -6.33 11.99 7.73
N ARG A 20 -6.62 11.01 6.85
CA ARG A 20 -6.88 9.63 7.29
C ARG A 20 -5.65 9.00 7.93
N ILE A 21 -4.47 9.26 7.36
CA ILE A 21 -3.19 8.75 7.87
C ILE A 21 -2.87 9.41 9.22
N ALA A 22 -2.92 10.74 9.28
CA ALA A 22 -2.67 11.54 10.48
C ALA A 22 -3.54 11.07 11.65
N ARG A 23 -4.85 10.80 11.41
CA ARG A 23 -5.74 10.25 12.43
C ARG A 23 -5.26 8.90 12.99
N GLN A 24 -4.75 8.01 12.15
CA GLN A 24 -4.24 6.71 12.64
C GLN A 24 -2.93 6.87 13.40
N ILE A 25 -2.06 7.78 12.96
CA ILE A 25 -0.83 8.12 13.67
C ILE A 25 -1.15 8.70 15.06
N GLY A 26 -2.11 9.62 15.14
CA GLY A 26 -2.60 10.17 16.42
C GLY A 26 -3.20 9.12 17.37
N ASN A 27 -3.69 8.00 16.84
CA ASN A 27 -4.13 6.84 17.62
C ASN A 27 -2.98 5.87 17.99
N GLY A 28 -1.72 6.29 17.83
CA GLY A 28 -0.54 5.51 18.17
C GLY A 28 -0.16 4.42 17.16
N LYS A 29 -0.70 4.46 15.93
CA LYS A 29 -0.34 3.47 14.88
C LYS A 29 0.82 3.97 14.04
N GLU A 30 1.71 3.04 13.66
CA GLU A 30 2.66 3.31 12.57
C GLU A 30 1.95 3.23 11.21
N ALA A 31 2.21 4.21 10.34
CA ALA A 31 1.66 4.24 8.99
C ALA A 31 2.77 4.07 7.94
N THR A 32 2.54 3.17 6.99
CA THR A 32 3.39 2.99 5.80
C THR A 32 2.52 3.09 4.54
N VAL A 33 2.96 3.92 3.59
CA VAL A 33 2.36 4.03 2.25
C VAL A 33 3.26 3.32 1.27
N PHE A 34 2.71 2.32 0.57
CA PHE A 34 3.39 1.66 -0.54
C PHE A 34 3.02 2.35 -1.85
N HIS A 35 4.03 2.86 -2.55
CA HIS A 35 3.88 3.48 -3.86
C HIS A 35 4.28 2.48 -4.94
N LEU A 36 3.39 2.27 -5.91
CA LEU A 36 3.68 1.55 -7.14
C LEU A 36 3.40 2.52 -8.30
N GLY A 37 4.38 2.72 -9.18
CA GLY A 37 4.26 3.61 -10.33
C GLY A 37 5.32 3.34 -11.38
N ASP A 38 5.26 4.04 -12.49
CA ASP A 38 6.15 3.82 -13.65
C ASP A 38 7.60 4.14 -13.31
N HIS A 39 8.52 3.43 -13.96
CA HIS A 39 9.94 3.75 -13.92
C HIS A 39 10.25 4.77 -15.01
N ASP A 40 9.87 6.03 -14.73
CA ASP A 40 10.13 7.19 -15.58
C ASP A 40 10.45 8.42 -14.70
N PRO A 41 10.87 9.57 -15.28
CA PRO A 41 11.25 10.75 -14.50
C PRO A 41 10.16 11.23 -13.52
N SER A 42 8.90 11.18 -13.91
CA SER A 42 7.77 11.63 -13.09
C SER A 42 7.34 10.56 -12.08
N GLY A 43 7.29 9.29 -12.47
CA GLY A 43 6.90 8.17 -11.63
C GLY A 43 7.87 7.97 -10.46
N ILE A 44 9.17 8.21 -10.65
CA ILE A 44 10.13 8.21 -9.53
C ILE A 44 9.86 9.41 -8.61
N ASP A 45 9.74 10.62 -9.16
CA ASP A 45 9.51 11.86 -8.40
C ASP A 45 8.20 11.84 -7.60
N MET A 46 7.16 11.19 -8.11
CA MET A 46 5.89 11.01 -7.41
C MET A 46 6.04 10.32 -6.06
N THR A 47 7.05 9.47 -5.87
CA THR A 47 7.34 8.88 -4.54
C THR A 47 7.70 9.96 -3.53
N ARG A 48 8.51 10.94 -3.96
CA ARG A 48 8.92 12.09 -3.16
C ARG A 48 7.74 13.05 -2.97
N ASP A 49 7.01 13.42 -4.03
CA ASP A 49 5.81 14.28 -3.92
C ASP A 49 4.76 13.68 -2.98
N ASN A 50 4.52 12.37 -3.02
CA ASN A 50 3.60 11.69 -2.09
C ASN A 50 4.04 11.84 -0.62
N ARG A 51 5.35 11.79 -0.35
CA ARG A 51 5.90 12.02 0.99
C ARG A 51 5.70 13.47 1.42
N ASP A 52 6.14 14.41 0.59
CA ASP A 52 6.08 15.84 0.87
C ASP A 52 4.63 16.28 1.15
N ARG A 53 3.67 15.76 0.37
CA ARG A 53 2.23 16.03 0.59
C ARG A 53 1.70 15.42 1.87
N CYS A 54 2.11 14.22 2.23
CA CYS A 54 1.69 13.65 3.51
C CYS A 54 2.19 14.51 4.68
N GLU A 55 3.44 14.95 4.63
CA GLU A 55 4.03 15.84 5.63
C GLU A 55 3.33 17.20 5.67
N MET A 56 3.04 17.78 4.51
CA MET A 56 2.27 19.03 4.37
C MET A 56 0.88 18.95 5.01
N PHE A 57 0.25 17.77 5.03
CA PHE A 57 -1.10 17.54 5.56
C PHE A 57 -1.11 16.84 6.92
N ASP A 58 -0.10 17.11 7.75
CA ASP A 58 0.03 16.67 9.16
C ASP A 58 0.17 15.15 9.37
N ALA A 59 0.40 14.37 8.32
CA ALA A 59 0.71 12.94 8.45
C ALA A 59 2.20 12.72 8.77
N LEU A 60 2.70 13.42 9.78
CA LEU A 60 4.11 13.37 10.20
C LEU A 60 4.51 11.96 10.65
N GLY A 61 5.67 11.49 10.19
CA GLY A 61 6.18 10.16 10.52
C GLY A 61 5.65 9.03 9.63
N VAL A 62 4.84 9.32 8.62
CA VAL A 62 4.46 8.30 7.63
C VAL A 62 5.69 7.83 6.84
N LYS A 63 5.80 6.51 6.67
CA LYS A 63 6.84 5.90 5.83
C LYS A 63 6.31 5.72 4.42
N VAL A 64 6.74 6.55 3.46
CA VAL A 64 6.46 6.29 2.03
C VAL A 64 7.55 5.38 1.46
N LYS A 65 7.17 4.28 0.81
CA LYS A 65 8.08 3.28 0.24
C LYS A 65 7.65 2.91 -1.18
N ARG A 66 8.56 3.08 -2.15
CA ARG A 66 8.35 2.60 -3.52
C ARG A 66 8.56 1.09 -3.58
N LEU A 67 7.56 0.35 -4.05
CA LEU A 67 7.62 -1.11 -4.22
C LEU A 67 7.81 -1.55 -5.68
N ALA A 68 7.33 -0.74 -6.63
CA ALA A 68 7.48 -0.98 -8.06
C ALA A 68 7.27 0.32 -8.83
N LEU A 69 7.72 0.43 -10.08
CA LEU A 69 8.68 -0.42 -10.76
C LEU A 69 10.10 0.10 -10.46
N ASN A 70 11.01 -0.74 -9.99
CA ASN A 70 12.41 -0.38 -9.68
C ASN A 70 13.37 -1.05 -10.68
N MET A 71 14.60 -0.53 -10.83
CA MET A 71 15.54 -1.08 -11.82
C MET A 71 15.89 -2.55 -11.57
N ASP A 72 16.00 -2.99 -10.31
CA ASP A 72 16.24 -4.40 -10.01
C ASP A 72 15.12 -5.34 -10.52
N GLN A 73 13.90 -4.81 -10.62
CA GLN A 73 12.75 -5.50 -11.20
C GLN A 73 12.75 -5.44 -12.73
N VAL A 74 13.13 -4.29 -13.31
CA VAL A 74 13.33 -4.13 -14.75
C VAL A 74 14.39 -5.12 -15.24
N ASP A 75 15.57 -5.16 -14.62
CA ASP A 75 16.66 -6.06 -14.97
C ASP A 75 16.26 -7.53 -14.87
N LYS A 76 15.44 -7.86 -13.85
CA LYS A 76 15.00 -9.23 -13.60
C LYS A 76 13.96 -9.71 -14.60
N TRP A 77 13.00 -8.85 -14.95
CA TRP A 77 11.84 -9.24 -15.76
C TRP A 77 11.98 -8.85 -17.23
N ASN A 78 12.97 -8.02 -17.55
CA ASN A 78 13.26 -7.51 -18.89
C ASN A 78 12.01 -7.05 -19.66
N PRO A 79 11.16 -6.19 -19.09
CA PRO A 79 10.00 -5.66 -19.79
C PRO A 79 10.43 -4.78 -20.97
N PRO A 80 9.59 -4.67 -22.02
CA PRO A 80 9.90 -3.83 -23.17
C PRO A 80 10.11 -2.37 -22.74
N PRO A 81 11.23 -1.71 -23.12
CA PRO A 81 11.49 -0.33 -22.78
C PRO A 81 10.70 0.63 -23.68
N ASN A 82 10.46 1.83 -23.16
CA ASN A 82 9.97 2.99 -23.88
C ASN A 82 11.00 4.12 -23.81
N PRO A 83 11.08 5.00 -24.81
CA PRO A 83 11.92 6.20 -24.72
C PRO A 83 11.51 7.07 -23.52
N ALA A 84 12.48 7.51 -22.73
CA ALA A 84 12.24 8.43 -21.62
C ALA A 84 11.58 9.72 -22.13
N LYS A 85 10.62 10.25 -21.37
CA LYS A 85 9.87 11.46 -21.73
C LYS A 85 10.78 12.70 -21.70
N LEU A 86 11.38 13.03 -22.85
CA LEU A 86 12.33 14.15 -23.03
C LEU A 86 11.76 15.52 -22.66
N THR A 87 10.43 15.68 -22.69
CA THR A 87 9.75 16.93 -22.33
C THR A 87 9.63 17.14 -20.82
N ASP A 88 9.92 16.12 -20.00
CA ASP A 88 9.91 16.27 -18.55
C ASP A 88 11.16 17.04 -18.09
N SER A 89 10.95 18.14 -17.36
CA SER A 89 12.02 18.92 -16.73
C SER A 89 12.99 18.09 -15.87
N ARG A 90 12.55 16.92 -15.39
CA ARG A 90 13.31 15.98 -14.55
C ARG A 90 14.10 14.96 -15.37
N CYS A 91 13.87 14.90 -16.68
CA CYS A 91 14.43 13.89 -17.58
C CYS A 91 15.96 13.90 -17.56
N ALA A 92 16.60 15.07 -17.50
CA ALA A 92 18.07 15.16 -17.46
C ALA A 92 18.69 14.42 -16.26
N LYS A 93 18.10 14.56 -15.06
CA LYS A 93 18.58 13.86 -13.86
C LYS A 93 18.32 12.35 -13.96
N TYR A 94 17.13 11.99 -14.42
CA TYR A 94 16.76 10.59 -14.63
C TYR A 94 17.71 9.90 -15.62
N MET A 95 17.98 10.53 -16.77
CA MET A 95 18.89 9.99 -17.78
C MET A 95 20.32 9.79 -17.29
N ALA A 96 20.80 10.70 -16.43
CA ALA A 96 22.12 10.56 -15.84
C ALA A 96 22.22 9.34 -14.90
N GLU A 97 21.10 8.89 -14.33
CA GLU A 97 21.04 7.81 -13.36
C GLU A 97 20.64 6.46 -13.99
N TYR A 98 19.69 6.48 -14.94
CA TYR A 98 19.02 5.29 -15.48
C TYR A 98 19.09 5.15 -17.01
N GLY A 99 19.59 6.16 -17.73
CA GLY A 99 19.62 6.17 -19.19
C GLY A 99 18.36 6.77 -19.84
N ASP A 100 18.27 6.64 -21.17
CA ASP A 100 17.21 7.22 -22.00
C ASP A 100 15.98 6.31 -22.18
N GLU A 101 15.90 5.23 -21.41
CA GLU A 101 14.79 4.28 -21.40
C GLU A 101 13.93 4.43 -20.14
N SER A 102 12.66 4.05 -20.26
CA SER A 102 11.63 4.12 -19.22
C SER A 102 10.68 2.92 -19.34
N TRP A 103 10.01 2.58 -18.24
CA TRP A 103 9.15 1.41 -18.19
C TRP A 103 7.84 1.70 -17.46
N GLU A 104 6.74 1.22 -18.03
CA GLU A 104 5.41 1.37 -17.46
C GLU A 104 5.15 0.27 -16.43
N LEU A 105 4.43 0.59 -15.36
CA LEU A 105 4.09 -0.37 -14.30
C LEU A 105 3.21 -1.52 -14.83
N ASP A 106 2.39 -1.25 -15.83
CA ASP A 106 1.48 -2.23 -16.45
C ASP A 106 2.22 -3.35 -17.22
N ALA A 107 3.52 -3.20 -17.44
CA ALA A 107 4.38 -4.28 -17.91
C ALA A 107 4.53 -5.42 -16.88
N LEU A 108 4.19 -5.16 -15.60
CA LEU A 108 4.14 -6.21 -14.58
C LEU A 108 2.80 -6.94 -14.60
N GLU A 109 2.87 -8.28 -14.55
CA GLU A 109 1.67 -9.09 -14.38
C GLU A 109 0.94 -8.72 -13.06
N PRO A 110 -0.40 -8.62 -13.06
CA PRO A 110 -1.17 -8.29 -11.86
C PRO A 110 -0.86 -9.21 -10.65
N ARG A 111 -0.55 -10.48 -10.91
CA ARG A 111 -0.15 -11.45 -9.88
C ARG A 111 1.17 -11.08 -9.20
N GLU A 112 2.12 -10.50 -9.93
CA GLU A 112 3.38 -10.03 -9.35
C GLU A 112 3.18 -8.80 -8.49
N ILE A 113 2.30 -7.88 -8.91
CA ILE A 113 1.90 -6.71 -8.11
C ILE A 113 1.27 -7.16 -6.78
N GLU A 114 0.33 -8.10 -6.82
CA GLU A 114 -0.31 -8.65 -5.63
C GLU A 114 0.73 -9.30 -4.69
N ARG A 115 1.61 -10.14 -5.24
CA ARG A 115 2.71 -10.78 -4.48
C ARG A 115 3.63 -9.74 -3.83
N LEU A 116 3.97 -8.66 -4.52
CA LEU A 116 4.81 -7.58 -3.99
C LEU A 116 4.13 -6.88 -2.81
N ILE A 117 2.85 -6.54 -2.97
CA ILE A 117 2.06 -5.87 -1.92
C ILE A 117 1.93 -6.77 -0.71
N GLU A 118 1.46 -8.01 -0.89
CA GLU A 118 1.28 -8.95 0.21
C GLU A 118 2.56 -9.20 0.99
N ARG A 119 3.67 -9.44 0.29
CA ARG A 119 4.96 -9.72 0.92
C ARG A 119 5.42 -8.55 1.78
N ASN A 120 5.21 -7.32 1.33
CA ASN A 120 5.62 -6.14 2.09
C ASN A 120 4.66 -5.80 3.22
N ILE A 121 3.35 -6.08 3.08
CA ILE A 121 2.40 -6.01 4.20
C ILE A 121 2.77 -7.03 5.28
N LYS A 122 3.01 -8.29 4.91
CA LYS A 122 3.36 -9.37 5.85
C LYS A 122 4.61 -9.06 6.69
N LYS A 123 5.56 -8.27 6.18
CA LYS A 123 6.74 -7.81 6.93
C LYS A 123 6.42 -6.79 8.03
N LEU A 124 5.28 -6.09 7.95
CA LEU A 124 4.87 -5.08 8.91
C LEU A 124 3.88 -5.61 9.95
N VAL A 125 3.31 -6.79 9.70
CA VAL A 125 2.33 -7.40 10.60
C VAL A 125 3.04 -8.25 11.64
N ASP A 126 2.72 -8.03 12.92
CA ASP A 126 3.07 -8.99 13.97
C ASP A 126 2.25 -10.27 13.74
N MET A 127 2.88 -11.24 13.07
CA MET A 127 2.23 -12.50 12.72
C MET A 127 1.84 -13.34 13.93
N LYS A 128 2.49 -13.15 15.09
CA LYS A 128 2.11 -13.85 16.32
C LYS A 128 0.82 -13.26 16.87
N ALA A 129 0.76 -11.94 17.03
CA ALA A 129 -0.45 -11.25 17.47
C ALA A 129 -1.61 -11.48 16.48
N TRP A 130 -1.32 -11.47 15.18
CA TRP A 130 -2.30 -11.74 14.12
C TRP A 130 -2.92 -13.13 14.25
N LYS A 131 -2.09 -14.17 14.39
CA LYS A 131 -2.56 -15.56 14.55
C LYS A 131 -3.39 -15.74 15.82
N ALA A 132 -2.92 -15.19 16.95
CA ALA A 132 -3.67 -15.26 18.21
C ALA A 132 -5.08 -14.65 18.10
N ARG A 133 -5.21 -13.50 17.41
CA ARG A 133 -6.52 -12.88 17.15
C ARG A 133 -7.39 -13.69 16.19
N ALA A 134 -6.78 -14.32 15.17
CA ALA A 134 -7.52 -15.17 14.25
C ALA A 134 -8.08 -16.42 14.94
N GLU A 135 -7.31 -17.03 15.85
CA GLU A 135 -7.76 -18.18 16.67
C GLU A 135 -8.90 -17.77 17.62
N GLU A 136 -8.78 -16.62 18.29
CA GLU A 136 -9.84 -16.05 19.13
C GLU A 136 -11.14 -15.82 18.33
N GLN A 137 -11.03 -15.23 17.15
CA GLN A 137 -12.17 -15.00 16.26
C GLN A 137 -12.81 -16.31 15.78
N ALA A 138 -12.01 -17.30 15.38
CA ALA A 138 -12.50 -18.62 14.95
C ALA A 138 -13.26 -19.32 16.09
N ARG A 139 -12.75 -19.24 17.32
CA ARG A 139 -13.43 -19.75 18.50
C ARG A 139 -14.74 -19.02 18.75
N GLY A 140 -14.77 -17.70 18.64
CA GLY A 140 -16.00 -16.91 18.77
C GLY A 140 -17.06 -17.29 17.73
N GLN A 141 -16.67 -17.46 16.48
CA GLN A 141 -17.57 -17.91 15.41
C GLN A 141 -18.15 -19.30 15.68
N MET A 142 -17.32 -20.24 16.13
CA MET A 142 -17.76 -21.57 16.51
C MET A 142 -18.76 -21.53 17.68
N LEU A 143 -18.48 -20.76 18.74
CA LEU A 143 -19.39 -20.60 19.88
C LEU A 143 -20.73 -19.98 19.47
N LEU A 144 -20.71 -18.97 18.59
CA LEU A 144 -21.95 -18.39 18.05
C LEU A 144 -22.76 -19.42 17.26
N GLY A 145 -22.09 -20.29 16.50
CA GLY A 145 -22.73 -21.42 15.84
C GLY A 145 -23.39 -22.39 16.83
N GLU A 146 -22.68 -22.79 17.89
CA GLU A 146 -23.25 -23.68 18.91
C GLU A 146 -24.43 -23.05 19.66
N VAL A 147 -24.36 -21.74 19.96
CA VAL A 147 -25.46 -20.99 20.58
C VAL A 147 -26.67 -20.95 19.64
N GLN A 148 -26.45 -20.72 18.35
CA GLN A 148 -27.51 -20.74 17.35
C GLN A 148 -28.18 -22.12 17.28
N ASP A 149 -27.40 -23.19 17.27
CA ASP A 149 -27.90 -24.56 17.16
C ASP A 149 -28.67 -25.00 18.41
N ARG A 150 -28.32 -24.47 19.59
CA ARG A 150 -28.93 -24.79 20.90
C ARG A 150 -29.75 -23.65 21.49
N TRP A 151 -30.31 -22.79 20.63
CA TRP A 151 -30.93 -21.53 21.07
C TRP A 151 -32.02 -21.72 22.14
N SER A 152 -32.90 -22.72 21.99
CA SER A 152 -33.97 -22.97 22.97
C SER A 152 -33.43 -23.32 24.35
N GLU A 153 -32.39 -24.16 24.43
CA GLU A 153 -31.76 -24.53 25.71
C GLU A 153 -31.05 -23.35 26.36
N VAL A 154 -30.46 -22.46 25.55
CA VAL A 154 -29.81 -21.24 26.03
C VAL A 154 -30.84 -20.26 26.61
N VAL A 155 -32.01 -20.11 25.98
CA VAL A 155 -33.10 -19.29 26.51
C VAL A 155 -33.62 -19.84 27.83
N GLU A 156 -33.89 -21.15 27.91
CA GLU A 156 -34.34 -21.79 29.16
C GLU A 156 -33.34 -21.59 30.30
N PHE A 157 -32.04 -21.75 30.04
CA PHE A 157 -31.00 -21.52 31.06
C PHE A 157 -30.93 -20.07 31.56
N LEU A 158 -31.27 -19.08 30.73
CA LEU A 158 -31.20 -17.66 31.09
C LEU A 158 -32.47 -17.14 31.77
N ASP A 159 -33.59 -17.84 31.61
CA ASP A 159 -34.86 -17.51 32.24
C ASP A 159 -35.01 -18.10 33.68
N GLU A 160 -34.06 -18.94 34.11
CA GLU A 160 -33.87 -19.41 35.51
C GLU A 160 -33.00 -18.47 36.37
#